data_AF-A0A5N6TFZ9-F1
#
_entry.id   AF-A0A5N6TFZ9-F1
#
_cell.length_a   1.000
_cell.length_b   1.000
_cell.length_c   1.000
_cell.angle_alpha   90.00
_cell.angle_beta   90.00
_cell.angle_gamma   90.00
#
_symmetry.space_group_name_H-M   'P 1'
#
loop_
_entity.id
_entity.type
_entity.pdbx_description
1 polymer ?
#
loop_
_entity_poly.entity_id
_entity_poly.type
_entity_poly.pdbx_seq_one_letter_code
_entity_poly.pdbx_strand_id
1 'polypeptide(L)' 'MPSLEDVVKTFPPRGNMQQHRLSKATNFYCTRCNCTKTAKLVTTIDGKWDKLYCNACYGNNLATTETAG' A
#
# COMPACT_ATOMS: atom_id res chain seq x y z
N MET A 1 -12.75 3.66 1.71
CA MET A 1 -11.46 4.05 2.31
C MET A 1 -11.15 3.05 3.42
N PRO A 2 -9.93 2.48 3.48
CA PRO A 2 -9.56 1.55 4.54
C PRO A 2 -9.56 2.24 5.91
N SER A 3 -10.07 1.57 6.94
CA SER A 3 -9.90 2.00 8.34
C SER A 3 -8.70 1.28 8.97
N LEU A 4 -8.12 1.87 10.02
CA LEU A 4 -7.06 1.22 10.81
C LEU A 4 -7.57 -0.06 11.49
N GLU A 5 -8.85 -0.09 11.86
CA GLU A 5 -9.51 -1.24 12.46
C GLU A 5 -9.62 -2.44 11.50
N ASP A 6 -9.64 -2.18 10.18
CA ASP A 6 -9.64 -3.25 9.18
C ASP A 6 -8.25 -3.90 9.04
N VAL A 7 -7.18 -3.34 9.61
CA VAL A 7 -5.80 -3.86 9.48
C VAL A 7 -5.58 -5.08 10.36
N VAL A 8 -5.38 -6.24 9.73
CA VAL A 8 -5.08 -7.51 10.42
C VAL A 8 -3.59 -7.83 10.48
N LYS A 9 -2.77 -7.16 9.65
CA LYS A 9 -1.32 -7.33 9.65
C LYS A 9 -0.65 -6.09 9.10
N THR A 10 0.41 -5.65 9.75
CA THR A 10 1.33 -4.63 9.24
C THR A 10 2.69 -5.27 8.98
N PHE A 11 3.23 -5.06 7.79
CA PHE A 11 4.56 -5.55 7.41
C PHE A 11 5.64 -4.54 7.82
N PRO A 12 6.91 -4.97 7.95
CA PRO A 12 8.01 -4.05 8.22
C PRO A 12 8.08 -2.94 7.15
N PRO A 13 8.44 -1.70 7.55
CA PRO A 13 8.61 -0.60 6.60
C PRO A 13 9.76 -0.86 5.63
N ARG A 14 9.64 -0.33 4.42
CA ARG A 14 10.68 -0.34 3.38
C ARG A 14 10.82 1.05 2.79
N GLY A 15 11.84 1.78 3.23
CA GLY A 15 11.96 3.21 2.96
C GLY A 15 10.76 3.96 3.54
N ASN A 16 10.11 4.78 2.73
CA ASN A 16 8.90 5.51 3.13
C ASN A 16 7.59 4.74 2.92
N MET A 17 7.66 3.46 2.53
CA MET A 17 6.49 2.63 2.28
C MET A 17 6.25 1.66 3.43
N GLN A 18 4.99 1.48 3.83
CA GLN A 18 4.59 0.41 4.74
C GLN A 18 3.34 -0.31 4.22
N GLN A 19 3.43 -1.62 4.06
CA GLN A 19 2.31 -2.44 3.57
C GLN A 19 1.45 -2.93 4.75
N HIS A 20 0.14 -2.94 4.54
CA HIS A 20 -0.87 -3.43 5.48
C HIS A 20 -1.80 -4.42 4.79
N ARG A 21 -2.14 -5.50 5.50
CA ARG A 21 -3.20 -6.45 5.10
C ARG A 21 -4.49 -6.09 5.82
N LEU A 22 -5.56 -6.00 5.06
CA LEU A 22 -6.91 -5.74 5.53
C LEU A 22 -7.69 -7.06 5.74
N SER A 23 -8.64 -7.05 6.66
CA SER A 23 -9.55 -8.16 6.96
C SER A 23 -10.41 -8.54 5.75
N LYS A 24 -10.89 -7.53 5.01
CA LYS A 24 -11.77 -7.64 3.84
C LYS A 24 -11.21 -6.87 2.65
N ALA A 25 -11.73 -7.18 1.47
CA ALA A 25 -11.39 -6.43 0.27
C ALA A 25 -12.06 -5.05 0.37
N THR A 26 -11.26 -3.99 0.29
CA THR A 26 -11.74 -2.62 0.50
C THR A 26 -11.42 -1.78 -0.73
N ASN A 27 -12.34 -0.88 -1.06
CA ASN A 27 -12.12 0.13 -2.09
C ASN A 27 -11.21 1.24 -1.55
N PHE A 28 -10.15 1.53 -2.29
CA PHE A 28 -9.22 2.62 -2.02
C PHE A 28 -8.70 3.22 -3.32
N TYR A 29 -8.29 4.48 -3.26
CA TYR A 29 -7.69 5.17 -4.39
C TYR A 29 -6.18 4.95 -4.40
N CYS A 30 -5.64 4.40 -5.48
CA CYS A 30 -4.20 4.27 -5.66
C CYS A 30 -3.65 5.55 -6.30
N THR A 31 -2.85 6.32 -5.56
CA THR A 31 -2.32 7.61 -6.02
C THR A 31 -1.34 7.47 -7.19
N ARG A 32 -0.59 6.37 -7.28
CA ARG A 32 0.31 6.10 -8.42
C ARG A 32 -0.43 5.62 -9.67
N CYS A 33 -1.48 4.82 -9.53
CA CYS A 33 -2.28 4.39 -10.69
C CYS A 33 -3.32 5.43 -11.13
N ASN A 34 -3.57 6.46 -10.32
CA ASN A 34 -4.61 7.46 -10.53
C ASN A 34 -6.02 6.85 -10.70
N CYS A 35 -6.33 5.76 -9.98
CA CYS A 35 -7.63 5.09 -10.05
C CYS A 35 -7.96 4.27 -8.79
N THR A 36 -9.25 3.97 -8.61
CA THR A 36 -9.76 3.13 -7.52
C THR A 36 -9.38 1.66 -7.74
N LYS A 37 -9.00 0.99 -6.65
CA LYS A 37 -8.69 -0.43 -6.60
C LYS A 37 -9.51 -1.08 -5.49
N THR A 38 -9.77 -2.38 -5.65
CA THR A 38 -10.40 -3.23 -4.64
C THR A 38 -9.43 -4.34 -4.27
N ALA A 39 -8.88 -4.31 -3.05
CA ALA A 39 -7.93 -5.34 -2.61
C ALA A 39 -7.88 -5.46 -1.08
N LYS A 40 -7.19 -6.50 -0.61
CA LYS A 40 -6.86 -6.70 0.82
C LYS A 40 -5.47 -6.20 1.20
N LEU A 41 -4.71 -5.65 0.26
CA LEU A 41 -3.38 -5.12 0.49
C LEU A 41 -3.33 -3.66 0.06
N VAL A 42 -2.87 -2.81 0.97
CA VAL A 42 -2.66 -1.39 0.76
C VAL A 42 -1.29 -1.02 1.28
N THR A 43 -0.66 -0.01 0.70
CA THR A 43 0.63 0.50 1.15
C THR A 43 0.49 1.99 1.46
N THR A 44 0.80 2.40 2.68
CA THR A 44 0.88 3.81 3.08
C THR A 44 2.22 4.39 2.64
N ILE A 45 2.20 5.69 2.31
CA ILE A 45 3.39 6.47 1.97
C ILE A 45 3.61 7.52 3.05
N ASP A 46 4.81 7.56 3.63
CA ASP A 46 5.16 8.40 4.78
C ASP A 46 4.20 8.18 5.97
N GLY A 47 3.67 6.97 6.12
CA GLY A 47 2.67 6.61 7.14
C GLY A 47 1.27 7.21 6.91
N LYS A 48 1.02 7.85 5.77
CA LYS A 48 -0.25 8.55 5.50
C LYS A 48 -1.26 7.66 4.79
N TRP A 49 -2.49 7.64 5.32
CA TRP A 49 -3.61 6.83 4.80
C TRP A 49 -4.42 7.52 3.70
N ASP A 50 -4.18 8.81 3.46
CA ASP A 50 -4.68 9.57 2.31
C ASP A 50 -3.84 9.32 1.03
N LYS A 51 -2.64 8.76 1.18
CA LYS A 51 -1.73 8.40 0.08
C LYS A 51 -1.45 6.91 0.06
N LEU A 52 -2.24 6.19 -0.73
CA LEU A 52 -2.16 4.74 -0.81
C LEU A 52 -1.62 4.26 -2.15
N TYR A 53 -0.76 3.25 -2.12
CA TYR A 53 -0.37 2.45 -3.28
C TYR A 53 -1.04 1.07 -3.24
N CYS A 54 -1.38 0.55 -4.42
CA CYS A 54 -1.80 -0.83 -4.58
C CYS A 54 -0.61 -1.79 -4.52
N ASN A 55 -0.88 -3.09 -4.33
CA ASN A 55 0.16 -4.11 -4.25
C ASN A 55 1.07 -4.15 -5.50
N ALA A 56 0.53 -3.93 -6.70
CA ALA A 56 1.33 -3.89 -7.92
C ALA A 56 2.30 -2.69 -7.95
N CYS A 57 1.85 -1.50 -7.54
CA CYS A 57 2.71 -0.33 -7.43
C CYS A 57 3.80 -0.48 -6.37
N TYR A 58 3.47 -1.11 -5.24
CA TYR A 58 4.44 -1.45 -4.20
C TYR A 58 5.51 -2.41 -4.75
N GLY A 59 5.10 -3.52 -5.38
CA GLY A 59 6.03 -4.49 -5.98
C GLY A 59 6.94 -3.87 -7.05
N ASN A 60 6.38 -3.02 -7.92
CA ASN A 60 7.17 -2.33 -8.94
C ASN A 60 8.20 -1.37 -8.33
N ASN A 61 7.85 -0.63 -7.26
CA ASN A 61 8.82 0.21 -6.56
C ASN A 61 9.95 -0.63 -5.95
N LEU A 62 9.63 -1.74 -5.27
CA LEU A 62 10.65 -2.61 -4.69
C LEU A 62 11.64 -3.11 -5.74
N ALA A 63 11.13 -3.62 -6.88
CA ALA A 63 11.97 -4.09 -7.97
C ALA A 63 12.92 -2.98 -8.48
N THR A 64 12.42 -1.75 -8.63
CA THR A 64 13.26 -0.63 -9.09
C THR A 64 14.26 -0.15 -8.04
N THR A 65 13.94 -0.22 -6.74
CA THR A 65 14.84 0.23 -5.67
C THR A 65 15.95 -0.79 -5.38
N GLU A 66 15.69 -2.10 -5.53
CA GLU A 66 16.70 -3.15 -5.38
C GLU A 66 17.71 -3.20 -6.54
N THR A 67 17.45 -2.50 -7.65
CA THR A 67 18.39 -2.41 -8.79
C THR A 67 19.30 -1.16 -8.73
N ALA A 68 19.11 -0.30 -7.72
CA ALA A 68 19.84 0.97 -7.58
C ALA A 68 20.91 0.93 -6.46
N GLY A 69 21.26 -0.25 -5.96
CA GLY A 69 22.30 -0.48 -4.94
C GLY A 69 23.49 -1.25 -5.49
#